data_AF-A0A2E2U609-F1
#
_entry.id   AF-A0A2E2U609-F1
#
_cell.length_a   1.000
_cell.length_b   1.000
_cell.length_c   1.000
_cell.angle_alpha   90.00
_cell.angle_beta   90.00
_cell.angle_gamma   90.00
#
_symmetry.space_group_name_H-M   'P 1'
#
loop_
_entity.id
_entity.type
_entity.pdbx_description
1 polymer ?
#
loop_
_entity_poly.entity_id
_entity_poly.type
_entity_poly.pdbx_seq_one_letter_code
_entity_poly.pdbx_strand_id
1 'polypeptide(L)'
;MLIIDFLILLMGLFLVVKGADILISSAVAIGKKYGVSDFFIGLIVIGFGTSLPELLVSIDAIIKNSPEISIGNVLGSNISNILLVLGCALIISKIDLRKISRFDNFFHLFIHFAFLIIVWLLIFDYKIGIGFLVLFSFYIYKSFNISLSNNDNQLETNDLITKMVFKKPLIIGLPTIIFSIILTFFGAEFTVDSVIDISSFFGISDSFLALTLVALGTSLPEIITSIRAAQKNMSELIIGNIIGSNIYNLLLILGFVSLFKTFNFPKDVLFFEVIFLFVCVVGFSFLLFKKKELNKYFSWVFIASYLFYLSKLLLTNF
;
A
#
# COMPACT_ATOMS: atom_id res chain seq x y z
N MET A 1 20.46 -26.48 -2.70
CA MET A 1 19.38 -25.58 -3.11
C MET A 1 18.75 -24.97 -1.87
N LEU A 2 18.05 -25.73 -1.03
CA LEU A 2 17.37 -25.21 0.17
C LEU A 2 18.18 -24.23 1.07
N ILE A 3 19.45 -24.51 1.38
CA ILE A 3 20.30 -23.61 2.19
C ILE A 3 20.51 -22.25 1.50
N ILE A 4 20.68 -22.25 0.18
CA ILE A 4 20.84 -21.02 -0.62
C ILE A 4 19.53 -20.23 -0.54
N ASP A 5 18.39 -20.88 -0.67
CA ASP A 5 17.06 -20.23 -0.62
C ASP A 5 16.82 -19.60 0.76
N PHE A 6 17.22 -20.28 1.84
CA PHE A 6 17.19 -19.67 3.19
C PHE A 6 18.13 -18.45 3.33
N LEU A 7 19.31 -18.48 2.71
CA LEU A 7 20.22 -17.33 2.73
C LEU A 7 19.68 -16.16 1.92
N ILE A 8 19.08 -16.43 0.74
CA ILE A 8 18.42 -15.42 -0.09
C ILE A 8 17.21 -14.85 0.65
N LEU A 9 16.42 -15.68 1.33
CA LEU A 9 15.31 -15.23 2.17
C LEU A 9 15.77 -14.23 3.25
N LEU A 10 16.82 -14.59 4.00
CA LEU A 10 17.37 -13.72 5.04
C LEU A 10 17.93 -12.41 4.47
N MET A 11 18.61 -12.49 3.32
CA MET A 11 19.10 -11.32 2.61
C MET A 11 17.93 -10.44 2.13
N GLY A 12 16.92 -11.02 1.49
CA GLY A 12 15.72 -10.33 1.01
C GLY A 12 15.04 -9.56 2.14
N LEU A 13 14.72 -10.23 3.24
CA LEU A 13 14.14 -9.60 4.42
C LEU A 13 15.01 -8.47 4.98
N PHE A 14 16.33 -8.65 5.02
CA PHE A 14 17.27 -7.60 5.43
C PHE A 14 17.21 -6.38 4.51
N LEU A 15 17.16 -6.59 3.19
CA LEU A 15 17.05 -5.52 2.20
C LEU A 15 15.72 -4.77 2.33
N VAL A 16 14.57 -5.47 2.47
CA VAL A 16 13.26 -4.82 2.67
C VAL A 16 13.28 -3.95 3.93
N VAL A 17 13.78 -4.50 5.04
CA VAL A 17 13.91 -3.79 6.30
C VAL A 17 14.77 -2.53 6.18
N LYS A 18 15.95 -2.64 5.55
CA LYS A 18 16.87 -1.51 5.42
C LYS A 18 16.36 -0.49 4.42
N GLY A 19 15.76 -0.93 3.33
CA GLY A 19 15.09 -0.08 2.35
C GLY A 19 14.00 0.74 3.01
N ALA A 20 13.11 0.10 3.77
CA ALA A 20 12.05 0.77 4.52
C ALA A 20 12.59 1.81 5.52
N ASP A 21 13.63 1.46 6.30
CA ASP A 21 14.22 2.38 7.27
C ASP A 21 14.80 3.64 6.61
N ILE A 22 15.54 3.48 5.51
CA ILE A 22 16.15 4.59 4.75
C ILE A 22 15.05 5.40 4.03
N LEU A 23 14.05 4.74 3.45
CA LEU A 23 12.92 5.37 2.77
C LEU A 23 12.17 6.30 3.71
N ILE A 24 11.76 5.82 4.89
CA ILE A 24 11.03 6.61 5.88
C ILE A 24 11.86 7.81 6.32
N SER A 25 13.12 7.59 6.73
CA SER A 25 13.97 8.68 7.23
C SER A 25 14.20 9.75 6.16
N SER A 26 14.43 9.35 4.91
CA SER A 26 14.64 10.27 3.79
C SER A 26 13.37 11.01 3.41
N ALA A 27 12.24 10.31 3.31
CA ALA A 27 10.95 10.89 2.97
C ALA A 27 10.50 11.93 4.00
N VAL A 28 10.64 11.62 5.29
CA VAL A 28 10.32 12.53 6.39
C VAL A 28 11.25 13.74 6.41
N ALA A 29 12.55 13.55 6.16
CA ALA A 29 13.48 14.68 6.05
C ALA A 29 13.09 15.63 4.91
N ILE A 30 12.74 15.09 3.74
CA ILE A 30 12.24 15.91 2.62
C ILE A 30 10.94 16.61 3.01
N GLY A 31 10.00 15.90 3.64
CA GLY A 31 8.72 16.48 4.02
C GLY A 31 8.82 17.65 4.97
N LYS A 32 9.61 17.48 6.03
CA LYS A 32 9.89 18.54 7.00
C LYS A 32 10.64 19.73 6.38
N LYS A 33 11.47 19.49 5.36
CA LYS A 33 12.13 20.57 4.61
C LYS A 33 11.15 21.45 3.85
N TYR A 34 10.10 20.86 3.31
CA TYR A 34 9.08 21.54 2.51
C TYR A 34 7.79 21.86 3.29
N GLY A 35 7.76 21.59 4.60
CA GLY A 35 6.61 21.88 5.47
C GLY A 35 5.37 21.06 5.16
N VAL A 36 5.52 19.88 4.57
CA VAL A 36 4.39 18.97 4.32
C VAL A 36 4.25 17.97 5.46
N SER A 37 3.01 17.63 5.80
CA SER A 37 2.70 16.71 6.91
C SER A 37 3.23 15.29 6.69
N ASP A 38 3.48 14.57 7.78
CA ASP A 38 3.87 13.16 7.76
C ASP A 38 2.82 12.28 7.05
N PHE A 39 1.53 12.63 7.17
CA PHE A 39 0.44 11.99 6.41
C PHE A 39 0.65 12.11 4.90
N PHE A 40 0.87 13.33 4.40
CA PHE A 40 1.06 13.56 2.97
C PHE A 40 2.35 12.91 2.44
N ILE A 41 3.40 12.82 3.27
CA ILE A 41 4.61 12.06 2.93
C ILE A 41 4.36 10.56 2.85
N GLY A 42 3.63 10.02 3.83
CA GLY A 42 3.18 8.63 3.81
C GLY A 42 2.37 8.34 2.55
N LEU A 43 1.49 9.27 2.17
CA LEU A 43 0.71 9.20 0.94
C LEU A 43 1.60 9.23 -0.30
N ILE A 44 2.38 10.28 -0.52
CA ILE A 44 3.00 10.52 -1.83
C ILE A 44 4.29 9.73 -2.08
N VAL A 45 5.12 9.55 -1.05
CA VAL A 45 6.44 8.92 -1.22
C VAL A 45 6.36 7.44 -0.94
N ILE A 46 5.78 7.09 0.22
CA ILE A 46 5.74 5.71 0.67
C ILE A 46 4.63 4.99 -0.09
N GLY A 47 3.40 5.50 -0.05
CA GLY A 47 2.27 4.87 -0.71
C GLY A 47 2.44 4.73 -2.22
N PHE A 48 3.03 5.71 -2.90
CA PHE A 48 3.39 5.53 -4.32
C PHE A 48 4.54 4.54 -4.51
N GLY A 49 5.62 4.71 -3.75
CA GLY A 49 6.86 3.96 -3.95
C GLY A 49 6.69 2.47 -3.66
N THR A 50 5.91 2.12 -2.64
CA THR A 50 5.63 0.72 -2.30
C THR A 50 4.59 0.09 -3.22
N SER A 51 3.70 0.89 -3.85
CA SER A 51 2.67 0.38 -4.78
C SER A 51 3.09 0.36 -6.26
N LEU A 52 4.39 0.58 -6.54
CA LEU A 52 4.97 0.32 -7.86
C LEU A 52 4.88 -1.15 -8.32
N PRO A 53 5.10 -2.17 -7.45
CA PRO A 53 4.95 -3.57 -7.83
C PRO A 53 3.54 -3.86 -8.34
N GLU A 54 2.50 -3.36 -7.66
CA GLU A 54 1.12 -3.49 -8.10
C GLU A 54 0.87 -2.85 -9.46
N LEU A 55 1.48 -1.70 -9.73
CA LEU A 55 1.37 -1.04 -11.03
C LEU A 55 1.99 -1.91 -12.11
N LEU A 56 3.18 -2.48 -11.86
CA LEU A 56 3.88 -3.35 -12.81
C LEU A 56 3.09 -4.64 -13.08
N VAL A 57 2.60 -5.32 -12.04
CA VAL A 57 1.76 -6.53 -12.16
C VAL A 57 0.48 -6.22 -12.93
N SER A 58 -0.16 -5.08 -12.65
CA SER A 58 -1.39 -4.66 -13.33
C SER A 58 -1.17 -4.35 -14.81
N ILE A 59 -0.07 -3.66 -15.15
CA ILE A 59 0.30 -3.39 -16.54
C ILE A 59 0.60 -4.71 -17.28
N ASP A 60 1.40 -5.59 -16.69
CA ASP A 60 1.77 -6.88 -17.28
C ASP A 60 0.52 -7.75 -17.54
N ALA A 61 -0.40 -7.82 -16.58
CA ALA A 61 -1.67 -8.53 -16.72
C ALA A 61 -2.50 -8.01 -17.90
N ILE A 62 -2.54 -6.68 -18.09
CA ILE A 62 -3.32 -6.05 -19.17
C ILE A 62 -2.68 -6.30 -20.54
N ILE A 63 -1.35 -6.24 -20.62
CA ILE A 63 -0.58 -6.61 -21.83
C ILE A 63 -0.81 -8.08 -22.20
N LYS A 64 -0.87 -8.96 -21.20
CA LYS A 64 -1.13 -10.40 -21.37
C LYS A 64 -2.60 -10.76 -21.59
N ASN A 65 -3.48 -9.76 -21.71
CA ASN A 65 -4.92 -9.92 -21.90
C ASN A 65 -5.68 -10.57 -20.74
N SER A 66 -5.21 -10.42 -19.50
CA SER A 66 -5.84 -10.94 -18.27
C SER A 66 -6.26 -9.82 -17.32
N PRO A 67 -7.26 -8.99 -17.66
CA PRO A 67 -7.70 -7.87 -16.82
C PRO A 67 -8.17 -8.29 -15.42
N GLU A 68 -8.69 -9.51 -15.27
CA GLU A 68 -9.07 -10.09 -13.98
C GLU A 68 -7.91 -10.16 -12.99
N ILE A 69 -6.68 -10.42 -13.46
CA ILE A 69 -5.48 -10.43 -12.60
C ILE A 69 -5.14 -9.00 -12.14
N SER A 70 -5.22 -8.02 -13.04
CA SER A 70 -4.96 -6.61 -12.69
C SER A 70 -5.94 -6.09 -11.64
N ILE A 71 -7.24 -6.37 -11.82
CA ILE A 71 -8.28 -5.95 -10.89
C ILE A 71 -8.15 -6.70 -9.56
N GLY A 72 -7.94 -8.02 -9.61
CA GLY A 72 -7.74 -8.85 -8.42
C GLY A 72 -6.56 -8.36 -7.59
N ASN A 73 -5.45 -8.01 -8.24
CA ASN A 73 -4.28 -7.40 -7.61
C ASN A 73 -4.64 -6.08 -6.89
N VAL A 74 -5.34 -5.16 -7.56
CA VAL A 74 -5.79 -3.89 -6.97
C VAL A 74 -6.72 -4.08 -5.77
N LEU A 75 -7.70 -4.98 -5.87
CA LEU A 75 -8.64 -5.25 -4.77
C LEU A 75 -7.94 -5.92 -3.59
N GLY A 76 -7.12 -6.94 -3.87
CA GLY A 76 -6.34 -7.68 -2.88
C GLY A 76 -5.40 -6.77 -2.10
N SER A 77 -4.62 -5.94 -2.78
CA SER A 77 -3.73 -4.96 -2.13
C SER A 77 -4.51 -3.97 -1.27
N ASN A 78 -5.67 -3.48 -1.73
CA ASN A 78 -6.47 -2.55 -0.91
C ASN A 78 -7.02 -3.18 0.38
N ILE A 79 -7.42 -4.46 0.30
CA ILE A 79 -7.87 -5.25 1.47
C ILE A 79 -6.68 -5.50 2.41
N SER A 80 -5.54 -5.93 1.86
CA SER A 80 -4.29 -6.17 2.59
C SER A 80 -3.82 -4.91 3.33
N ASN A 81 -3.87 -3.74 2.69
CA ASN A 81 -3.48 -2.47 3.29
C ASN A 81 -4.34 -2.10 4.51
N ILE A 82 -5.66 -2.29 4.43
CA ILE A 82 -6.56 -1.96 5.54
C ILE A 82 -6.47 -2.99 6.66
N LEU A 83 -6.40 -4.27 6.32
CA LEU A 83 -6.49 -5.35 7.32
C LEU A 83 -5.10 -5.81 7.79
N LEU A 84 -4.25 -6.25 6.88
CA LEU A 84 -2.96 -6.82 7.23
C LEU A 84 -1.93 -5.75 7.60
N VAL A 85 -1.72 -4.74 6.77
CA VAL A 85 -0.71 -3.69 7.01
C VAL A 85 -1.02 -2.91 8.28
N LEU A 86 -2.26 -2.42 8.43
CA LEU A 86 -2.70 -1.73 9.64
C LEU A 86 -2.67 -2.66 10.87
N GLY A 87 -3.12 -3.91 10.71
CA GLY A 87 -3.11 -4.92 11.77
C GLY A 87 -1.69 -5.16 12.30
N CYS A 88 -0.71 -5.36 11.40
CA CYS A 88 0.69 -5.51 11.73
C CYS A 88 1.27 -4.26 12.43
N ALA A 89 0.96 -3.06 11.93
CA ALA A 89 1.39 -1.82 12.57
C ALA A 89 0.84 -1.68 14.01
N LEU A 90 -0.42 -2.06 14.24
CA LEU A 90 -1.08 -2.02 15.56
C LEU A 90 -0.48 -3.00 16.58
N ILE A 91 0.12 -4.11 16.15
CA ILE A 91 0.86 -5.00 17.06
C ILE A 91 2.03 -4.25 17.69
N ILE A 92 2.71 -3.43 16.89
CA ILE A 92 3.92 -2.71 17.29
C ILE A 92 3.57 -1.54 18.21
N SER A 93 2.73 -0.61 17.76
CA SER A 93 2.38 0.60 18.52
C SER A 93 0.92 1.00 18.35
N LYS A 94 0.43 1.87 19.26
CA LYS A 94 -0.90 2.47 19.12
C LYS A 94 -0.88 3.46 17.96
N ILE A 95 -1.99 3.56 17.22
CA ILE A 95 -2.10 4.45 16.06
C ILE A 95 -3.03 5.61 16.39
N ASP A 96 -2.51 6.83 16.39
CA ASP A 96 -3.27 8.06 16.64
C ASP A 96 -3.93 8.59 15.36
N LEU A 97 -5.27 8.62 15.35
CA LEU A 97 -6.06 9.07 14.20
C LEU A 97 -6.51 10.55 14.31
N ARG A 98 -6.16 11.26 15.40
CA ARG A 98 -6.66 12.62 15.66
C ARG A 98 -6.27 13.63 14.59
N LYS A 99 -5.05 13.51 14.06
CA LYS A 99 -4.48 14.45 13.08
C LYS A 99 -4.86 14.15 11.62
N ILE A 100 -5.45 12.99 11.32
CA ILE A 100 -5.83 12.59 9.96
C ILE A 100 -6.96 13.48 9.42
N SER A 101 -6.78 14.15 8.28
CA SER A 101 -7.78 15.11 7.80
C SER A 101 -9.12 14.44 7.43
N ARG A 102 -10.23 15.16 7.69
CA ARG A 102 -11.57 14.67 7.33
C ARG A 102 -11.77 14.57 5.83
N PHE A 103 -11.09 15.43 5.06
CA PHE A 103 -11.15 15.38 3.61
C PHE A 103 -10.54 14.09 3.07
N ASP A 104 -9.35 13.70 3.54
CA ASP A 104 -8.68 12.50 3.04
C ASP A 104 -9.48 11.23 3.39
N ASN A 105 -10.04 11.16 4.60
CA ASN A 105 -10.95 10.09 4.98
C ASN A 105 -12.21 10.05 4.09
N PHE A 106 -12.87 11.20 3.91
CA PHE A 106 -14.10 11.27 3.10
C PHE A 106 -13.82 10.93 1.63
N PHE A 107 -12.71 11.42 1.07
CA PHE A 107 -12.32 11.13 -0.31
C PHE A 107 -12.01 9.64 -0.50
N HIS A 108 -11.29 9.02 0.45
CA HIS A 108 -11.02 7.58 0.45
C HIS A 108 -12.32 6.76 0.46
N LEU A 109 -13.27 7.09 1.33
CA LEU A 109 -14.58 6.42 1.35
C LEU A 109 -15.37 6.67 0.06
N PHE A 110 -15.43 7.93 -0.39
CA PHE A 110 -16.15 8.34 -1.59
C PHE A 110 -15.65 7.59 -2.82
N ILE A 111 -14.33 7.46 -2.99
CA ILE A 111 -13.81 6.81 -4.20
C ILE A 111 -14.06 5.30 -4.20
N HIS A 112 -14.04 4.64 -3.05
CA HIS A 112 -14.41 3.22 -2.98
C HIS A 112 -15.92 3.02 -3.19
N PHE A 113 -16.75 3.96 -2.75
CA PHE A 113 -18.18 3.95 -3.06
C PHE A 113 -18.45 4.19 -4.56
N ALA A 114 -17.75 5.16 -5.17
CA ALA A 114 -17.83 5.41 -6.61
C ALA A 114 -17.35 4.19 -7.40
N PHE A 115 -16.23 3.59 -7.00
CA PHE A 115 -15.70 2.37 -7.60
C PHE A 115 -16.71 1.22 -7.54
N LEU A 116 -17.38 1.01 -6.40
CA LEU A 116 -18.48 0.04 -6.28
C LEU A 116 -19.52 0.28 -7.38
N ILE A 117 -20.01 1.50 -7.56
CA ILE A 117 -21.02 1.80 -8.60
C ILE A 117 -20.47 1.56 -10.01
N ILE A 118 -19.24 1.98 -10.28
CA ILE A 118 -18.60 1.88 -11.60
C ILE A 118 -18.45 0.43 -12.03
N VAL A 119 -17.98 -0.46 -11.15
CA VAL A 119 -17.80 -1.88 -11.50
C VAL A 119 -19.13 -2.57 -11.84
N TRP A 120 -20.25 -2.08 -11.32
CA TRP A 120 -21.59 -2.63 -11.60
C TRP A 120 -22.20 -2.10 -12.89
N LEU A 121 -21.96 -0.84 -13.23
CA LEU A 121 -22.72 -0.14 -14.27
C LEU A 121 -21.93 0.14 -15.53
N LEU A 122 -20.60 0.20 -15.47
CA LEU A 122 -19.78 0.71 -16.54
C LEU A 122 -18.72 -0.30 -17.02
N ILE A 123 -18.21 -0.04 -18.22
CA ILE A 123 -17.08 -0.72 -18.83
C ILE A 123 -15.85 0.17 -18.62
N PHE A 124 -14.73 -0.40 -18.21
CA PHE A 124 -13.49 0.35 -18.09
C PHE A 124 -12.95 0.63 -19.49
N ASP A 125 -13.01 1.89 -19.89
CA ASP A 125 -12.47 2.42 -21.14
C ASP A 125 -11.52 3.59 -20.85
N TYR A 126 -10.95 4.17 -21.91
CA TYR A 126 -10.03 5.31 -21.76
C TYR A 126 -10.70 6.53 -21.11
N LYS A 127 -12.03 6.70 -21.21
CA LYS A 127 -12.74 7.84 -20.62
C LYS A 127 -12.82 7.70 -19.11
N ILE A 128 -13.14 6.50 -18.62
CA ILE A 128 -13.04 6.19 -17.19
C ILE A 128 -11.60 6.34 -16.72
N GLY A 129 -10.64 5.84 -17.50
CA GLY A 129 -9.21 5.99 -17.22
C GLY A 129 -8.78 7.45 -17.01
N ILE A 130 -9.11 8.33 -17.95
CA ILE A 130 -8.85 9.77 -17.84
C ILE A 130 -9.58 10.37 -16.63
N GLY A 131 -10.85 10.01 -16.41
CA GLY A 131 -11.61 10.48 -15.25
C GLY A 131 -10.95 10.13 -13.92
N PHE A 132 -10.42 8.91 -13.80
CA PHE A 132 -9.70 8.46 -12.62
C PHE A 132 -8.40 9.24 -12.41
N LEU A 133 -7.62 9.47 -13.47
CA LEU A 133 -6.37 10.26 -13.39
C LEU A 133 -6.62 11.73 -13.05
N VAL A 134 -7.73 12.31 -13.51
CA VAL A 134 -8.15 13.67 -13.13
C VAL A 134 -8.54 13.72 -11.66
N LEU A 135 -9.35 12.76 -11.18
CA LEU A 135 -9.71 12.65 -9.76
C LEU A 135 -8.50 12.42 -8.87
N PHE A 136 -7.54 11.60 -9.32
CA PHE A 136 -6.27 11.36 -8.64
C PHE A 136 -5.49 12.67 -8.50
N SER A 137 -5.31 13.40 -9.59
CA SER A 137 -4.59 14.68 -9.62
C SER A 137 -5.26 15.73 -8.72
N PHE A 138 -6.61 15.78 -8.74
CA PHE A 138 -7.40 16.63 -7.83
C PHE A 138 -7.18 16.28 -6.36
N TYR A 139 -7.18 14.99 -6.03
CA TYR A 139 -6.93 14.51 -4.67
C TYR A 139 -5.54 14.90 -4.18
N ILE A 140 -4.49 14.61 -4.96
CA ILE A 140 -3.12 14.97 -4.60
C ILE A 140 -2.99 16.47 -4.37
N TYR A 141 -3.54 17.30 -5.25
CA TYR A 141 -3.54 18.75 -5.09
C TYR A 141 -4.24 19.21 -3.81
N LYS A 142 -5.43 18.68 -3.50
CA LYS A 142 -6.16 19.02 -2.28
C LYS A 142 -5.44 18.55 -1.02
N SER A 143 -4.95 17.32 -1.00
CA SER A 143 -4.23 16.73 0.13
C SER A 143 -2.92 17.49 0.41
N PHE A 144 -2.19 17.89 -0.63
CA PHE A 144 -0.99 18.72 -0.53
C PHE A 144 -1.27 20.06 0.16
N ASN A 145 -2.31 20.78 -0.29
CA ASN A 145 -2.69 22.08 0.28
C ASN A 145 -3.11 21.96 1.76
N ILE A 146 -3.82 20.89 2.12
CA ILE A 146 -4.16 20.60 3.53
C ILE A 146 -2.87 20.34 4.31
N SER A 147 -1.91 19.61 3.73
CA SER A 147 -0.64 19.26 4.38
C SER A 147 0.17 20.49 4.80
N LEU A 148 0.19 21.55 3.96
CA LEU A 148 0.94 22.79 4.21
C LEU A 148 0.36 23.63 5.37
N SER A 149 -0.89 23.38 5.76
CA SER A 149 -1.52 24.10 6.87
C SER A 149 -1.09 23.60 8.26
N ASN A 150 -0.50 22.41 8.34
CA ASN A 150 -0.11 21.72 9.58
C ASN A 150 1.42 21.82 9.83
N ASN A 151 1.94 23.05 9.85
CA ASN A 151 3.38 23.35 9.95
C ASN A 151 4.02 22.91 11.27
N ASP A 152 4.71 21.76 11.25
CA ASP A 152 5.79 21.43 12.19
C ASP A 152 7.10 21.27 11.41
N ASN A 153 7.81 22.38 11.20
CA ASN A 153 9.03 22.48 10.38
C ASN A 153 10.31 22.06 11.12
N GLN A 154 10.21 21.53 12.34
CA GLN A 154 11.38 21.14 13.13
C GLN A 154 11.74 19.69 12.85
N LEU A 155 12.99 19.47 12.41
CA LEU A 155 13.62 18.15 12.41
C LEU A 155 14.54 18.03 13.63
N GLU A 156 14.14 17.20 14.58
CA GLU A 156 15.03 16.73 15.64
C GLU A 156 15.50 15.32 15.31
N THR A 157 16.72 15.19 14.80
CA THR A 157 17.33 13.90 14.50
C THR A 157 18.84 13.98 14.61
N ASN A 158 19.46 12.90 15.13
CA ASN A 158 20.91 12.74 15.15
C ASN A 158 21.47 11.93 13.98
N ASP A 159 20.59 11.37 13.14
CA ASP A 159 21.00 10.57 11.98
C ASP A 159 21.65 11.43 10.89
N LEU A 160 22.87 11.05 10.48
CA LEU A 160 23.68 11.78 9.51
C LEU A 160 23.01 11.82 8.13
N ILE A 161 22.46 10.69 7.67
CA ILE A 161 21.78 10.58 6.38
C ILE A 161 20.58 11.53 6.36
N THR A 162 19.75 11.50 7.39
CA THR A 162 18.57 12.37 7.55
C THR A 162 18.96 13.85 7.51
N LYS A 163 20.05 14.25 8.20
CA LYS A 163 20.58 15.63 8.15
C LYS A 163 21.06 16.03 6.76
N MET A 164 21.75 15.13 6.05
CA MET A 164 22.23 15.39 4.68
C MET A 164 21.08 15.53 3.70
N VAL A 165 20.08 14.65 3.80
CA VAL A 165 18.85 14.70 3.00
C VAL A 165 18.10 16.01 3.24
N PHE A 166 17.90 16.42 4.49
CA PHE A 166 17.24 17.69 4.79
C PHE A 166 17.97 18.91 4.22
N LYS A 167 19.30 18.93 4.26
CA LYS A 167 20.11 20.02 3.70
C LYS A 167 20.06 20.04 2.17
N LYS A 168 20.04 18.88 1.51
CA LYS A 168 20.08 18.73 0.05
C LYS A 168 19.02 17.73 -0.44
N PRO A 169 17.72 18.08 -0.37
CA PRO A 169 16.62 17.14 -0.63
C PRO A 169 16.61 16.62 -2.07
N LEU A 170 16.97 17.43 -3.06
CA LEU A 170 16.97 17.02 -4.47
C LEU A 170 18.21 16.20 -4.86
N ILE A 171 19.39 16.61 -4.38
CA ILE A 171 20.67 16.02 -4.80
C ILE A 171 20.99 14.74 -4.02
N ILE A 172 20.62 14.70 -2.73
CA ILE A 172 20.86 13.54 -1.86
C ILE A 172 19.54 12.81 -1.63
N GLY A 173 18.50 13.53 -1.20
CA GLY A 173 17.22 12.92 -0.81
C GLY A 173 16.54 12.11 -1.91
N LEU A 174 16.36 12.68 -3.09
CA LEU A 174 15.63 12.02 -4.18
C LEU A 174 16.36 10.75 -4.68
N PRO A 175 17.69 10.76 -4.93
CA PRO A 175 18.42 9.52 -5.19
C PRO A 175 18.34 8.51 -4.04
N THR A 176 18.40 8.95 -2.78
CA THR A 176 18.26 8.05 -1.63
C THR A 176 16.88 7.41 -1.55
N ILE A 177 15.79 8.15 -1.83
CA ILE A 177 14.43 7.60 -1.91
C ILE A 177 14.34 6.56 -3.02
N ILE A 178 14.80 6.88 -4.23
CA ILE A 178 14.77 5.95 -5.36
C ILE A 178 15.55 4.67 -5.03
N PHE A 179 16.76 4.82 -4.49
CA PHE A 179 17.57 3.67 -4.07
C PHE A 179 16.85 2.83 -2.99
N SER A 180 16.16 3.48 -2.05
CA SER A 180 15.43 2.78 -0.99
C SER A 180 14.21 2.02 -1.51
N ILE A 181 13.48 2.60 -2.48
CA ILE A 181 12.37 1.93 -3.17
C ILE A 181 12.88 0.70 -3.91
N ILE A 182 13.97 0.85 -4.67
CA ILE A 182 14.63 -0.26 -5.40
C ILE A 182 15.05 -1.37 -4.42
N LEU A 183 15.68 -0.99 -3.30
CA LEU A 183 16.12 -1.94 -2.27
C LEU A 183 14.95 -2.70 -1.65
N THR A 184 13.84 -2.00 -1.39
CA THR A 184 12.63 -2.58 -0.83
C THR A 184 11.95 -3.52 -1.82
N PHE A 185 11.88 -3.12 -3.09
CA PHE A 185 11.32 -3.93 -4.18
C PHE A 185 12.09 -5.23 -4.38
N PHE A 186 13.40 -5.16 -4.66
CA PHE A 186 14.20 -6.38 -4.87
C PHE A 186 14.31 -7.23 -3.61
N GLY A 187 14.33 -6.61 -2.42
CA GLY A 187 14.24 -7.36 -1.17
C GLY A 187 12.94 -8.17 -1.07
N ALA A 188 11.81 -7.60 -1.52
CA ALA A 188 10.53 -8.28 -1.51
C ALA A 188 10.49 -9.42 -2.52
N GLU A 189 10.94 -9.18 -3.77
CA GLU A 189 11.06 -10.22 -4.80
C GLU A 189 11.90 -11.41 -4.31
N PHE A 190 13.12 -11.16 -3.79
CA PHE A 190 13.97 -12.23 -3.26
C PHE A 190 13.34 -12.97 -2.08
N THR A 191 12.57 -12.27 -1.25
CA THR A 191 11.83 -12.89 -0.14
C THR A 191 10.77 -13.83 -0.69
N VAL A 192 9.96 -13.37 -1.65
CA VAL A 192 8.85 -14.13 -2.22
C VAL A 192 9.36 -15.36 -2.96
N ASP A 193 10.33 -15.20 -3.85
CA ASP A 193 10.93 -16.29 -4.62
C ASP A 193 11.47 -17.37 -3.68
N SER A 194 12.22 -16.97 -2.65
CA SER A 194 12.77 -17.91 -1.68
C SER A 194 11.69 -18.63 -0.88
N VAL A 195 10.59 -17.95 -0.50
CA VAL A 195 9.48 -18.61 0.22
C VAL A 195 8.77 -19.59 -0.70
N ILE A 196 8.59 -19.28 -1.98
CA ILE A 196 8.02 -20.21 -2.97
C ILE A 196 8.90 -21.46 -3.08
N ASP A 197 10.21 -21.30 -3.32
CA ASP A 197 11.15 -22.42 -3.49
C ASP A 197 11.21 -23.31 -2.25
N ILE A 198 11.29 -22.70 -1.05
CA ILE A 198 11.27 -23.43 0.23
C ILE A 198 9.93 -24.17 0.40
N SER A 199 8.81 -23.53 0.08
CA SER A 199 7.48 -24.12 0.28
C SER A 199 7.19 -25.27 -0.68
N SER A 200 7.60 -25.14 -1.94
CA SER A 200 7.50 -26.21 -2.94
C SER A 200 8.35 -27.42 -2.53
N PHE A 201 9.51 -27.23 -1.89
CA PHE A 201 10.29 -28.33 -1.32
C PHE A 201 9.53 -29.12 -0.24
N PHE A 202 8.67 -28.45 0.54
CA PHE A 202 7.82 -29.10 1.55
C PHE A 202 6.49 -29.63 0.98
N GLY A 203 6.31 -29.63 -0.34
CA GLY A 203 5.12 -30.19 -1.00
C GLY A 203 3.86 -29.32 -0.87
N ILE A 204 4.02 -28.03 -0.56
CA ILE A 204 2.90 -27.08 -0.61
C ILE A 204 2.53 -26.85 -2.09
N SER A 205 1.24 -26.92 -2.42
CA SER A 205 0.81 -26.81 -3.82
C SER A 205 1.12 -25.45 -4.42
N ASP A 206 1.60 -25.43 -5.67
CA ASP A 206 1.88 -24.20 -6.43
C ASP A 206 0.67 -23.26 -6.49
N SER A 207 -0.54 -23.84 -6.51
CA SER A 207 -1.80 -23.11 -6.51
C SER A 207 -2.05 -22.30 -5.23
N PHE A 208 -1.69 -22.87 -4.07
CA PHE A 208 -1.75 -22.19 -2.77
C PHE A 208 -0.69 -21.10 -2.68
N LEU A 209 0.52 -21.38 -3.17
CA LEU A 209 1.65 -20.44 -3.18
C LEU A 209 1.34 -19.22 -4.06
N ALA A 210 0.83 -19.46 -5.27
CA ALA A 210 0.46 -18.40 -6.21
C ALA A 210 -0.63 -17.48 -5.65
N LEU A 211 -1.60 -18.01 -4.91
CA LEU A 211 -2.72 -17.22 -4.37
C LEU A 211 -2.34 -16.43 -3.10
N THR A 212 -1.53 -17.02 -2.23
CA THR A 212 -1.23 -16.45 -0.90
C THR A 212 0.08 -15.67 -0.89
N LEU A 213 1.17 -16.21 -1.44
CA LEU A 213 2.49 -15.59 -1.36
C LEU A 213 2.67 -14.44 -2.35
N VAL A 214 2.02 -14.47 -3.52
CA VAL A 214 2.12 -13.36 -4.49
C VAL A 214 1.40 -12.11 -3.96
N ALA A 215 0.19 -12.28 -3.41
CA ALA A 215 -0.57 -11.18 -2.80
C ALA A 215 0.12 -10.64 -1.53
N LEU A 216 0.67 -11.53 -0.69
CA LEU A 216 1.48 -11.11 0.47
C LEU A 216 2.81 -10.47 0.06
N GLY A 217 3.40 -10.94 -1.04
CA GLY A 217 4.69 -10.52 -1.56
C GLY A 217 4.69 -9.10 -2.07
N THR A 218 3.70 -8.77 -2.91
CA THR A 218 3.47 -7.40 -3.39
C THR A 218 3.14 -6.43 -2.25
N SER A 219 2.46 -6.89 -1.20
CA SER A 219 2.19 -6.09 0.01
C SER A 219 3.36 -6.06 1.02
N LEU A 220 4.44 -6.81 0.81
CA LEU A 220 5.52 -6.92 1.79
C LEU A 220 6.25 -5.57 2.03
N PRO A 221 6.55 -4.75 1.00
CA PRO A 221 7.04 -3.40 1.17
C PRO A 221 6.15 -2.55 2.10
N GLU A 222 4.83 -2.56 1.91
CA GLU A 222 3.84 -1.82 2.71
C GLU A 222 3.82 -2.29 4.17
N ILE A 223 3.86 -3.61 4.38
CA ILE A 223 3.88 -4.21 5.72
C ILE A 223 5.13 -3.77 6.46
N ILE A 224 6.31 -3.94 5.86
CA ILE A 224 7.58 -3.65 6.53
C ILE A 224 7.76 -2.15 6.74
N THR A 225 7.41 -1.31 5.76
CA THR A 225 7.46 0.16 5.93
C THR A 225 6.51 0.62 7.04
N SER A 226 5.29 0.08 7.11
CA SER A 226 4.33 0.45 8.16
C SER A 226 4.75 -0.06 9.54
N ILE A 227 5.35 -1.25 9.64
CA ILE A 227 5.97 -1.77 10.88
C ILE A 227 7.11 -0.85 11.33
N ARG A 228 8.01 -0.45 10.43
CA ARG A 228 9.13 0.46 10.75
C ARG A 228 8.65 1.84 11.16
N ALA A 229 7.62 2.36 10.50
CA ALA A 229 6.97 3.60 10.91
C ALA A 229 6.30 3.48 12.28
N ALA A 230 5.68 2.33 12.59
CA ALA A 230 5.05 2.07 13.89
C ALA A 230 6.08 2.02 15.01
N GLN A 231 7.26 1.44 14.77
CA GLN A 231 8.39 1.45 15.72
C GLN A 231 8.88 2.88 16.02
N LYS A 232 8.74 3.80 15.05
CA LYS A 232 9.05 5.23 15.18
C LYS A 232 7.84 6.07 15.65
N ASN A 233 6.72 5.45 16.02
CA ASN A 233 5.46 6.10 16.42
C ASN A 233 4.85 7.06 15.39
N MET A 234 5.11 6.84 14.09
CA MET A 234 4.68 7.72 13.00
C MET A 234 3.27 7.37 12.50
N SER A 235 2.26 7.59 13.35
CA SER A 235 0.86 7.21 13.08
C SER A 235 0.30 7.85 11.80
N GLU A 236 0.55 9.15 11.59
CA GLU A 236 0.07 9.87 10.41
C GLU A 236 0.67 9.30 9.12
N LEU A 237 1.95 8.95 9.13
CA LEU A 237 2.64 8.37 7.99
C LEU A 237 2.11 6.98 7.63
N ILE A 238 1.78 6.14 8.63
CA ILE A 238 1.18 4.81 8.41
C ILE A 238 -0.19 4.94 7.75
N ILE A 239 -1.05 5.83 8.27
CA ILE A 239 -2.38 6.04 7.69
C ILE A 239 -2.29 6.70 6.31
N GLY A 240 -1.33 7.61 6.13
CA GLY A 240 -1.00 8.21 4.83
C GLY A 240 -0.60 7.15 3.81
N ASN A 241 0.25 6.20 4.20
CA ASN A 241 0.64 5.06 3.36
C ASN A 241 -0.59 4.24 2.93
N ILE A 242 -1.40 3.78 3.89
CA ILE A 242 -2.58 2.94 3.63
C ILE A 242 -3.61 3.65 2.74
N ILE A 243 -3.98 4.89 3.07
CA ILE A 243 -4.95 5.66 2.29
C ILE A 243 -4.37 5.99 0.91
N GLY A 244 -3.10 6.39 0.86
CA GLY A 244 -2.36 6.66 -0.36
C GLY A 244 -2.39 5.48 -1.30
N SER A 245 -1.81 4.34 -0.90
CA SER A 245 -1.75 3.11 -1.70
C SER A 245 -3.12 2.68 -2.19
N ASN A 246 -4.17 2.74 -1.35
CA ASN A 246 -5.51 2.39 -1.81
C ASN A 246 -6.06 3.32 -2.90
N ILE A 247 -5.75 4.62 -2.81
CA ILE A 247 -6.13 5.60 -3.82
C ILE A 247 -5.27 5.45 -5.09
N TYR A 248 -3.98 5.15 -4.97
CA TYR A 248 -3.13 4.81 -6.12
C TYR A 248 -3.67 3.60 -6.86
N ASN A 249 -3.97 2.52 -6.14
CA ASN A 249 -4.47 1.30 -6.74
C ASN A 249 -5.77 1.52 -7.52
N LEU A 250 -6.72 2.28 -6.98
CA LEU A 250 -7.98 2.55 -7.68
C LEU A 250 -7.86 3.61 -8.77
N LEU A 251 -7.21 4.74 -8.51
CA LEU A 251 -7.25 5.88 -9.43
C LEU A 251 -6.06 5.95 -10.37
N LEU A 252 -4.85 5.69 -9.87
CA LEU A 252 -3.65 5.73 -10.70
C LEU A 252 -3.52 4.44 -11.51
N ILE A 253 -3.52 3.28 -10.87
CA ILE A 253 -3.26 2.00 -11.52
C ILE A 253 -4.41 1.64 -12.47
N LEU A 254 -5.64 1.49 -11.97
CA LEU A 254 -6.78 1.19 -12.84
C LEU A 254 -7.02 2.30 -13.88
N GLY A 255 -6.80 3.57 -13.49
CA GLY A 255 -6.92 4.69 -14.40
C GLY A 255 -5.93 4.59 -15.57
N PHE A 256 -4.67 4.30 -15.28
CA PHE A 256 -3.61 4.14 -16.26
C PHE A 256 -3.83 2.94 -17.16
N VAL A 257 -4.11 1.75 -16.62
CA VAL A 257 -4.29 0.55 -17.46
C VAL A 257 -5.52 0.63 -18.36
N SER A 258 -6.57 1.34 -17.93
CA SER A 258 -7.77 1.60 -18.76
C SER A 258 -7.50 2.48 -19.98
N LEU A 259 -6.37 3.19 -20.03
CA LEU A 259 -5.93 3.94 -21.22
C LEU A 259 -5.47 3.01 -22.35
N PHE A 260 -4.95 1.83 -22.01
CA PHE A 260 -4.36 0.90 -22.98
C PHE A 260 -5.36 -0.12 -23.49
N LYS A 261 -6.34 -0.51 -22.66
CA LYS A 261 -7.29 -1.56 -23.01
C LYS A 261 -8.66 -1.30 -22.42
N THR A 262 -9.70 -1.52 -23.22
CA THR A 262 -11.07 -1.59 -22.73
C THR A 262 -11.36 -2.98 -22.16
N PHE A 263 -11.91 -3.05 -20.95
CA PHE A 263 -12.24 -4.31 -20.29
C PHE A 263 -13.49 -4.22 -19.43
N ASN A 264 -14.16 -5.36 -19.26
CA ASN A 264 -15.27 -5.50 -18.33
C ASN A 264 -14.74 -5.95 -16.97
N PHE A 265 -15.40 -5.50 -15.91
CA PHE A 265 -15.17 -6.05 -14.58
C PHE A 265 -15.71 -7.49 -14.52
N PRO A 266 -14.92 -8.49 -14.09
CA PRO A 266 -15.36 -9.89 -13.98
C PRO A 266 -16.23 -10.08 -12.74
N LYS A 267 -17.48 -9.62 -12.81
CA LYS A 267 -18.43 -9.56 -11.68
C LYS A 267 -18.66 -10.93 -11.03
N ASP A 268 -18.73 -11.97 -11.84
CA ASP A 268 -19.01 -13.34 -11.36
C ASP A 268 -17.87 -13.90 -10.51
N VAL A 269 -16.65 -13.41 -10.73
CA VAL A 269 -15.44 -13.89 -10.04
C VAL A 269 -15.10 -12.99 -8.84
N LEU A 270 -15.23 -11.66 -8.99
CA LEU A 270 -14.73 -10.69 -8.00
C LEU A 270 -15.81 -10.03 -7.14
N PHE A 271 -17.03 -10.59 -7.11
CA PHE A 271 -18.15 -10.01 -6.36
C PHE A 271 -17.84 -9.86 -4.87
N PHE A 272 -17.31 -10.94 -4.28
CA PHE A 272 -17.03 -10.99 -2.85
C PHE A 272 -15.96 -9.96 -2.45
N GLU A 273 -14.89 -9.87 -3.22
CA GLU A 273 -13.74 -9.00 -3.01
C GLU A 273 -14.17 -7.53 -3.01
N VAL A 274 -15.02 -7.12 -3.96
CA VAL A 274 -15.54 -5.75 -4.04
C VAL A 274 -16.39 -5.39 -2.83
N ILE A 275 -17.33 -6.26 -2.46
CA ILE A 275 -18.23 -6.01 -1.31
C ILE A 275 -17.43 -6.03 0.00
N PHE A 276 -16.52 -6.99 0.14
CA PHE A 276 -15.67 -7.11 1.31
C PHE A 276 -14.74 -5.91 1.47
N LEU A 277 -14.09 -5.46 0.38
CA LEU A 277 -13.30 -4.24 0.37
C LEU A 277 -14.15 -3.02 0.79
N PHE A 278 -15.36 -2.89 0.25
CA PHE A 278 -16.24 -1.78 0.62
C PHE A 278 -16.58 -1.79 2.12
N VAL A 279 -16.90 -2.95 2.69
CA VAL A 279 -17.13 -3.10 4.14
C VAL A 279 -15.88 -2.72 4.95
N CYS A 280 -14.70 -3.18 4.53
CA CYS A 280 -13.43 -2.82 5.17
C CYS A 280 -13.19 -1.30 5.15
N VAL A 281 -13.45 -0.64 4.02
CA VAL A 281 -13.29 0.81 3.87
C VAL A 281 -14.30 1.58 4.73
N VAL A 282 -15.56 1.15 4.79
CA VAL A 282 -16.57 1.75 5.67
C VAL A 282 -16.15 1.62 7.14
N GLY A 283 -15.73 0.43 7.56
CA GLY A 283 -15.24 0.19 8.93
C GLY A 283 -14.02 1.04 9.27
N PHE A 284 -13.02 1.07 8.39
CA PHE A 284 -11.83 1.89 8.54
C PHE A 284 -12.15 3.39 8.59
N SER A 285 -13.02 3.87 7.68
CA SER A 285 -13.44 5.27 7.64
C SER A 285 -14.21 5.69 8.90
N PHE A 286 -15.05 4.80 9.45
CA PHE A 286 -15.72 5.03 10.73
C PHE A 286 -14.73 5.21 11.89
N LEU A 287 -13.67 4.39 11.95
CA LEU A 287 -12.61 4.54 12.95
C LEU A 287 -11.87 5.88 12.82
N LEU A 288 -11.58 6.31 11.60
CA LEU A 288 -10.99 7.63 11.32
C LEU A 288 -11.90 8.78 11.75
N PHE A 289 -13.22 8.68 11.53
CA PHE A 289 -14.18 9.68 11.99
C PHE A 289 -14.27 9.80 13.52
N LYS A 290 -14.01 8.72 14.25
CA LYS A 290 -14.00 8.77 15.73
C LYS A 290 -12.87 9.62 16.28
N LYS A 291 -11.80 9.89 15.51
CA LYS A 291 -10.66 10.75 15.93
C LYS A 291 -10.07 10.31 17.29
N LYS A 292 -9.88 9.01 17.45
CA LYS A 292 -9.31 8.39 18.67
C LYS A 292 -8.06 7.61 18.34
N GLU A 293 -7.28 7.31 19.37
CA GLU A 293 -6.19 6.33 19.27
C GLU A 293 -6.75 4.92 19.14
N LEU A 294 -6.21 4.15 18.20
CA LEU A 294 -6.44 2.71 18.10
C LEU A 294 -5.42 1.98 18.98
N ASN A 295 -5.94 1.16 19.89
CA ASN A 295 -5.12 0.31 20.75
C ASN A 295 -4.74 -1.00 20.05
N LYS A 296 -3.83 -1.76 20.67
CA LYS A 296 -3.32 -3.02 20.11
C LYS A 296 -4.40 -4.08 19.91
N TYR A 297 -5.52 -4.05 20.64
CA TYR A 297 -6.57 -5.06 20.49
C TYR A 297 -7.25 -5.04 19.11
N PHE A 298 -7.25 -3.88 18.44
CA PHE A 298 -7.74 -3.80 17.07
C PHE A 298 -6.90 -4.66 16.10
N SER A 299 -5.61 -4.93 16.40
CA SER A 299 -4.77 -5.77 15.53
C SER A 299 -5.38 -7.16 15.32
N TRP A 300 -5.90 -7.77 16.38
CA TRP A 300 -6.51 -9.09 16.30
C TRP A 300 -7.72 -9.11 15.40
N VAL A 301 -8.57 -8.07 15.47
CA VAL A 301 -9.76 -7.95 14.61
C VAL A 301 -9.35 -7.80 13.15
N PHE A 302 -8.39 -6.91 12.86
CA PHE A 302 -7.92 -6.69 11.50
C PHE A 302 -7.25 -7.93 10.90
N ILE A 303 -6.35 -8.58 11.63
CA ILE A 303 -5.64 -9.79 11.17
C ILE A 303 -6.61 -10.96 11.04
N ALA A 304 -7.52 -11.18 12.00
CA ALA A 304 -8.52 -12.24 11.88
C ALA A 304 -9.45 -12.02 10.69
N SER A 305 -9.83 -10.77 10.40
CA SER A 305 -10.63 -10.44 9.22
C SER A 305 -9.87 -10.72 7.92
N TYR A 306 -8.56 -10.47 7.89
CA TYR A 306 -7.72 -10.81 6.74
C TYR A 306 -7.56 -12.32 6.56
N LEU A 307 -7.36 -13.07 7.65
CA LEU A 307 -7.30 -14.53 7.60
C LEU A 307 -8.63 -15.14 7.16
N PHE A 308 -9.76 -14.56 7.58
CA PHE A 308 -11.08 -14.93 7.08
C PHE A 308 -11.20 -14.70 5.57
N TYR A 309 -10.76 -13.53 5.08
CA TYR A 309 -10.72 -13.21 3.65
C TYR A 309 -9.88 -14.22 2.87
N LEU A 310 -8.65 -14.51 3.31
CA LEU A 310 -7.78 -15.51 2.69
C LEU A 310 -8.42 -16.91 2.69
N SER A 311 -9.02 -17.31 3.81
CA SER A 311 -9.69 -18.61 3.91
C SER A 311 -10.86 -18.71 2.94
N LYS A 312 -11.62 -17.64 2.76
CA LYS A 312 -12.74 -17.60 1.82
C LYS A 312 -12.25 -17.66 0.37
N LEU A 313 -11.17 -16.94 0.05
CA LEU A 313 -10.53 -16.95 -1.26
C LEU A 313 -10.04 -18.36 -1.62
N LEU A 314 -9.42 -19.06 -0.67
CA LEU A 314 -8.95 -20.43 -0.84
C LEU A 314 -10.10 -21.41 -1.11
N LEU A 315 -11.19 -21.34 -0.34
CA LEU A 315 -12.35 -22.24 -0.47
C LEU A 315 -13.23 -21.99 -1.70
N THR A 316 -13.05 -20.86 -2.38
CA THR A 316 -13.88 -20.48 -3.54
C THR A 316 -13.15 -20.74 -4.86
N ASN A 317 -11.82 -20.75 -4.85
CA ASN A 317 -10.99 -21.01 -6.03
C ASN A 317 -10.44 -22.45 -6.09
N PHE A 318 -10.66 -23.26 -5.05
CA PHE A 318 -10.28 -24.68 -4.92
C PHE A 318 -11.33 -25.45 -4.09
#